data_AF-A0A5S9M774-F1
#
_entry.id   AF-A0A5S9M774-F1
#
_cell.length_a   1.000
_cell.length_b   1.000
_cell.length_c   1.000
_cell.angle_alpha   90.00
_cell.angle_beta   90.00
_cell.angle_gamma   90.00
#
_symmetry.space_group_name_H-M   'P 1'
#
loop_
_entity.id
_entity.type
_entity.pdbx_description
1 polymer ?
#
loop_
_entity_poly.entity_id
_entity_poly.type
_entity_poly.pdbx_seq_one_letter_code
_entity_poly.pdbx_strand_id
1 'polypeptide(L)'
;METGLIIGADEFFGLTLCEYMMKEGIQVDITRPHDLKEEQKALLEERMMWLGRNDLVRVIDLQDSKDTYDLIFIQSEEPHNRQKDIKAERGMYQILYEKPENESVKQNVPAVILPRMFGPWTLNEDQTKRADSLFFVEDVAKELLQWASDTGQRQDMTYELKVESQTDDKQAEDMIAEWKRQNSTFFSTKKARMIFHLIFFSV
;
A
#
# COMPACT_ATOMS: atom_id res chain seq x y z
N MET A 1 -6.21 -3.64 21.80
CA MET A 1 -6.46 -2.95 20.52
C MET A 1 -5.41 -3.46 19.57
N GLU A 2 -5.82 -3.99 18.43
CA GLU A 2 -4.89 -4.57 17.46
C GLU A 2 -4.00 -3.47 16.85
N THR A 3 -2.76 -3.84 16.56
CA THR A 3 -1.71 -2.93 16.09
C THR A 3 -1.03 -3.46 14.84
N GLY A 4 -0.90 -2.59 13.84
CA GLY A 4 -0.23 -2.86 12.58
C GLY A 4 1.00 -1.98 12.40
N LEU A 5 2.01 -2.51 11.73
CA LEU A 5 3.12 -1.73 11.17
C LEU A 5 3.22 -1.99 9.67
N ILE A 6 3.23 -0.93 8.86
CA ILE A 6 3.53 -1.02 7.43
C ILE A 6 4.86 -0.31 7.17
N ILE A 7 5.88 -1.08 6.79
CA ILE A 7 7.22 -0.58 6.50
C ILE A 7 7.33 -0.26 5.01
N GLY A 8 7.68 0.98 4.70
CA GLY A 8 7.81 1.46 3.32
C GLY A 8 6.44 1.59 2.65
N ALA A 9 5.45 2.13 3.38
CA ALA A 9 4.09 2.31 2.88
C ALA A 9 4.09 3.24 1.67
N ASP A 10 4.03 2.65 0.48
CA ASP A 10 4.01 3.41 -0.76
C ASP A 10 2.65 4.05 -1.01
N GLU A 11 2.64 4.93 -2.00
CA GLU A 11 1.43 5.58 -2.47
C GLU A 11 0.43 4.56 -3.06
N PHE A 12 0.89 3.42 -3.59
CA PHE A 12 0.06 2.54 -4.39
C PHE A 12 -0.78 1.55 -3.54
N PHE A 13 -0.14 0.64 -2.82
CA PHE A 13 -0.82 -0.37 -2.02
C PHE A 13 -0.67 -0.13 -0.52
N GLY A 14 0.47 0.41 -0.08
CA GLY A 14 0.75 0.69 1.33
C GLY A 14 -0.31 1.52 2.00
N LEU A 15 -0.75 2.59 1.34
CA LEU A 15 -1.80 3.43 1.87
C LEU A 15 -3.19 2.81 1.81
N THR A 16 -3.52 2.05 0.76
CA THR A 16 -4.80 1.33 0.74
C THR A 16 -4.89 0.30 1.85
N LEU A 17 -3.80 -0.44 2.10
CA LEU A 17 -3.72 -1.38 3.21
C LEU A 17 -3.89 -0.67 4.55
N CYS A 18 -3.21 0.46 4.76
CA CYS A 18 -3.37 1.30 5.95
C CYS A 18 -4.83 1.71 6.17
N GLU A 19 -5.47 2.25 5.13
CA GLU A 19 -6.87 2.67 5.18
C GLU A 19 -7.81 1.51 5.52
N TYR A 20 -7.59 0.34 4.92
CA TYR A 20 -8.38 -0.83 5.21
C TYR A 20 -8.20 -1.30 6.66
N MET A 21 -6.96 -1.38 7.15
CA MET A 21 -6.67 -1.73 8.55
C MET A 21 -7.31 -0.75 9.54
N MET A 22 -7.30 0.55 9.24
CA MET A 22 -7.98 1.56 10.05
C MET A 22 -9.51 1.38 10.06
N LYS A 23 -10.12 1.04 8.91
CA LYS A 23 -11.56 0.74 8.82
C LYS A 23 -11.94 -0.45 9.71
N GLU A 24 -11.05 -1.43 9.86
CA GLU A 24 -11.21 -2.58 10.77
C GLU A 24 -10.89 -2.25 12.25
N GLY A 25 -10.54 -1.00 12.57
CA GLY A 25 -10.26 -0.55 13.94
C GLY A 25 -8.85 -0.87 14.44
N ILE A 26 -7.92 -1.20 13.55
CA ILE A 26 -6.52 -1.48 13.86
C ILE A 26 -5.76 -0.15 13.96
N GLN A 27 -4.92 -0.01 14.99
CA GLN A 27 -4.00 1.11 15.09
C GLN A 27 -2.75 0.85 14.24
N VAL A 28 -2.51 1.66 13.23
CA VAL A 28 -1.46 1.46 12.24
C VAL A 28 -0.35 2.50 12.40
N ASP A 29 0.87 2.05 12.62
CA ASP A 29 2.05 2.87 12.42
C ASP A 29 2.59 2.61 10.99
N ILE A 30 3.03 3.65 10.30
CA ILE A 30 3.54 3.54 8.92
C ILE A 30 4.85 4.29 8.75
N THR A 31 5.79 3.70 8.02
CA THR A 31 7.03 4.37 7.61
C THR A 31 6.97 4.74 6.14
N ARG A 32 7.62 5.86 5.78
CA ARG A 32 7.69 6.31 4.38
C ARG A 32 8.73 5.48 3.60
N PRO A 33 8.51 5.17 2.31
CA PRO A 33 9.55 4.68 1.42
C PRO A 33 10.66 5.72 1.24
N HIS A 34 11.90 5.28 1.14
CA HIS A 34 13.06 6.17 1.00
C HIS A 34 13.23 6.73 -0.43
N ASP A 35 12.88 5.96 -1.46
CA ASP A 35 13.15 6.30 -2.87
C ASP A 35 11.92 6.84 -3.62
N LEU A 36 11.21 7.80 -3.02
CA LEU A 36 10.07 8.45 -3.68
C LEU A 36 10.50 9.60 -4.57
N LYS A 37 9.92 9.68 -5.78
CA LYS A 37 10.00 10.91 -6.60
C LYS A 37 9.25 12.03 -5.89
N GLU A 38 9.65 13.28 -6.11
CA GLU A 38 9.02 14.46 -5.49
C GLU A 38 7.49 14.51 -5.66
N GLU A 39 6.98 14.10 -6.82
CA GLU A 39 5.53 14.04 -7.05
C GLU A 39 4.84 12.99 -6.17
N GLN A 40 5.45 11.82 -6.01
CA GLN A 40 4.93 10.74 -5.17
C GLN A 40 5.02 11.12 -3.69
N LYS A 41 6.09 11.82 -3.31
CA LYS A 41 6.27 12.37 -1.98
C LYS A 41 5.18 13.39 -1.65
N ALA A 42 4.89 14.32 -2.55
CA ALA A 42 3.83 15.32 -2.34
C ALA A 42 2.44 14.68 -2.21
N LEU A 43 2.13 13.69 -3.05
CA LEU A 43 0.86 12.95 -2.97
C LEU A 43 0.74 12.16 -1.67
N LEU A 44 1.83 11.47 -1.29
CA LEU A 44 1.91 10.74 -0.02
C LEU A 44 1.70 11.69 1.15
N GLU A 45 2.37 12.84 1.19
CA GLU A 45 2.24 13.84 2.25
C GLU A 45 0.80 14.38 2.37
N GLU A 46 0.15 14.75 1.25
CA GLU A 46 -1.25 15.20 1.27
C GLU A 46 -2.17 14.12 1.83
N ARG A 47 -1.97 12.86 1.42
CA ARG A 47 -2.80 11.75 1.92
C ARG A 47 -2.54 11.48 3.40
N MET A 48 -1.28 11.52 3.85
CA MET A 48 -0.94 11.35 5.27
C MET A 48 -1.57 12.43 6.14
N MET A 49 -1.64 13.68 5.68
CA MET A 49 -2.33 14.75 6.42
C MET A 49 -3.84 14.49 6.52
N TRP A 50 -4.42 13.84 5.52
CA TRP A 50 -5.83 13.47 5.55
C TRP A 50 -6.08 12.29 6.50
N LEU A 51 -5.23 11.26 6.44
CA LEU A 51 -5.31 10.07 7.29
C LEU A 51 -4.98 10.36 8.76
N GLY A 52 -3.94 11.17 9.03
CA GLY A 52 -3.49 11.53 10.38
C GLY A 52 -4.48 12.36 11.21
N ARG A 53 -5.66 12.68 10.66
CA ARG A 53 -6.82 13.18 11.44
C ARG A 53 -7.53 12.07 12.20
N ASN A 54 -7.20 10.81 11.92
CA ASN A 54 -7.71 9.64 12.59
C ASN A 54 -6.69 9.16 13.64
N ASP A 55 -7.13 9.02 14.89
CA ASP A 55 -6.26 8.60 16.00
C ASP A 55 -5.72 7.16 15.85
N LEU A 56 -6.23 6.40 14.87
CA LEU A 56 -5.76 5.06 14.55
C LEU A 56 -4.50 5.04 13.69
N VAL A 57 -4.00 6.16 13.15
CA VAL A 57 -2.82 6.15 12.27
C VAL A 57 -1.74 7.12 12.70
N ARG A 58 -0.49 6.67 12.64
CA ARG A 58 0.68 7.51 12.90
C ARG A 58 1.78 7.26 11.87
N VAL A 59 2.27 8.34 11.28
CA VAL A 59 3.50 8.30 10.48
C VAL A 59 4.68 8.38 11.44
N ILE A 60 5.56 7.40 11.40
CA ILE A 60 6.72 7.32 12.29
C ILE A 60 8.00 7.13 11.48
N ASP A 61 9.12 7.59 12.04
CA ASP A 61 10.39 7.03 11.65
C ASP A 61 10.51 5.62 12.27
N LEU A 62 11.18 4.69 11.59
CA LEU A 62 11.31 3.31 12.10
C LEU A 62 12.02 3.26 13.47
N GLN A 63 12.75 4.31 13.85
CA GLN A 63 13.38 4.40 15.16
C GLN A 63 12.37 4.62 16.30
N ASP A 64 11.19 5.15 15.99
CA ASP A 64 10.11 5.43 16.94
C ASP A 64 9.06 4.30 16.97
N SER A 65 9.35 3.17 16.32
CA SER A 65 8.46 2.01 16.30
C SER A 65 8.33 1.38 17.70
N LYS A 66 7.20 0.74 17.95
CA LYS A 66 7.02 -0.13 19.12
C LYS A 66 7.93 -1.36 18.99
N ASP A 67 8.26 -1.97 20.13
CA ASP A 67 9.02 -3.23 20.16
C ASP A 67 8.21 -4.40 19.56
N THR A 68 6.88 -4.36 19.70
CA THR A 68 5.97 -5.42 19.28
C THR A 68 4.72 -4.84 18.62
N TYR A 69 4.30 -5.47 17.51
CA TYR A 69 3.03 -5.26 16.81
C TYR A 69 2.29 -6.59 16.65
N ASP A 70 0.99 -6.56 16.37
CA ASP A 70 0.24 -7.78 16.02
C ASP A 70 0.61 -8.25 14.62
N LEU A 71 0.57 -7.34 13.65
CA LEU A 71 0.86 -7.58 12.24
C LEU A 71 1.90 -6.61 11.70
N ILE A 72 2.86 -7.12 10.91
CA ILE A 72 3.88 -6.31 10.25
C ILE A 72 3.90 -6.65 8.75
N PHE A 73 3.76 -5.64 7.91
CA PHE A 73 3.86 -5.74 6.46
C PHE A 73 5.06 -4.94 5.96
N ILE A 74 5.91 -5.55 5.14
CA ILE A 74 7.13 -4.94 4.62
C ILE A 74 6.99 -4.79 3.11
N GLN A 75 6.93 -3.56 2.61
CA GLN A 75 6.80 -3.25 1.17
C GLN A 75 8.11 -2.77 0.53
N SER A 76 9.07 -2.32 1.33
CA SER A 76 10.41 -1.98 0.85
C SER A 76 11.30 -3.23 0.79
N GLU A 77 12.16 -3.31 -0.22
CA GLU A 77 13.27 -4.28 -0.25
C GLU A 77 14.38 -3.95 0.76
N GLU A 78 14.26 -2.82 1.48
CA GLU A 78 15.34 -2.35 2.33
C GLU A 78 15.63 -3.30 3.50
N PRO A 79 16.87 -3.77 3.64
CA PRO A 79 17.33 -4.44 4.83
C PRO A 79 17.58 -3.36 5.89
N HIS A 80 16.53 -2.88 6.55
CA HIS A 80 16.76 -2.12 7.76
C HIS A 80 17.27 -3.08 8.83
N ASN A 81 18.52 -2.87 9.27
CA ASN A 81 19.16 -3.70 10.28
C ASN A 81 18.33 -3.86 11.58
N ARG A 82 17.42 -2.93 11.87
CA ARG A 82 16.46 -2.97 13.00
C ARG A 82 15.15 -3.73 12.75
N GLN A 83 14.82 -4.13 11.52
CA GLN A 83 13.70 -5.07 11.30
C GLN A 83 13.91 -6.36 12.11
N LYS A 84 15.16 -6.70 12.44
CA LYS A 84 15.53 -7.85 13.27
C LYS A 84 15.11 -7.72 14.74
N ASP A 85 14.89 -6.49 15.22
CA ASP A 85 14.60 -6.21 16.63
C ASP A 85 13.08 -6.06 16.89
N ILE A 86 12.30 -5.73 15.86
CA ILE A 86 10.84 -5.56 15.94
C ILE A 86 10.16 -6.94 15.86
N LYS A 87 9.19 -7.19 16.74
CA LYS A 87 8.47 -8.46 16.79
C LYS A 87 7.03 -8.33 16.29
N ALA A 88 6.54 -9.39 15.65
CA ALA A 88 5.14 -9.54 15.31
C ALA A 88 4.52 -10.70 16.12
N GLU A 89 3.42 -10.46 16.82
CA GLU A 89 2.72 -11.50 17.59
C GLU A 89 2.01 -12.52 16.68
N ARG A 90 1.38 -12.03 15.61
CA ARG A 90 0.60 -12.86 14.68
C ARG A 90 1.35 -13.15 13.39
N GLY A 91 2.09 -12.17 12.86
CA GLY A 91 2.87 -12.40 11.65
C GLY A 91 3.59 -11.18 11.08
N MET A 92 4.75 -11.45 10.47
CA MET A 92 5.54 -10.48 9.72
C MET A 92 5.67 -11.00 8.28
N TYR A 93 5.31 -10.17 7.30
CA TYR A 93 5.21 -10.57 5.90
C TYR A 93 5.88 -9.57 4.97
N GLN A 94 6.68 -10.08 4.03
CA GLN A 94 7.16 -9.28 2.89
C GLN A 94 6.07 -9.23 1.83
N ILE A 95 5.78 -8.05 1.30
CA ILE A 95 4.84 -7.85 0.21
C ILE A 95 5.63 -7.66 -1.08
N LEU A 96 5.24 -8.42 -2.12
CA LEU A 96 5.89 -8.39 -3.43
C LEU A 96 4.84 -8.15 -4.52
N TYR A 97 5.15 -7.27 -5.47
CA TYR A 97 4.31 -7.03 -6.64
C TYR A 97 4.55 -8.04 -7.77
N GLU A 98 5.71 -8.69 -7.77
CA GLU A 98 6.12 -9.68 -8.77
C GLU A 98 6.80 -10.88 -8.10
N LYS A 99 6.78 -12.03 -8.78
CA LYS A 99 7.53 -13.21 -8.33
C LYS A 99 9.03 -12.91 -8.42
N PRO A 100 9.81 -13.15 -7.36
CA PRO A 100 11.25 -12.99 -7.43
C PRO A 100 11.81 -13.98 -8.46
N GLU A 101 12.60 -13.51 -9.42
CA GLU A 101 13.23 -14.38 -10.44
C GLU A 101 14.25 -15.36 -9.83
N ASN A 102 14.76 -15.07 -8.63
CA ASN A 102 15.71 -15.89 -7.90
C ASN A 102 15.16 -16.26 -6.52
N GLU A 103 14.90 -17.55 -6.28
CA GLU A 103 14.53 -18.12 -4.97
C GLU A 103 15.61 -17.95 -3.88
N SER A 104 16.79 -17.42 -4.23
CA SER A 104 17.99 -17.39 -3.37
C SER A 104 18.19 -16.12 -2.56
N VAL A 105 17.31 -15.12 -2.68
CA VAL A 105 17.29 -14.03 -1.68
C VAL A 105 16.81 -14.68 -0.40
N LYS A 106 17.69 -14.79 0.61
CA LYS A 106 17.36 -15.28 1.95
C LYS A 106 16.26 -14.40 2.56
N GLN A 107 15.01 -14.71 2.26
CA GLN A 107 13.87 -14.13 2.90
C GLN A 107 13.80 -14.73 4.30
N ASN A 108 14.04 -13.90 5.32
CA ASN A 108 13.92 -14.33 6.72
C ASN A 108 12.47 -14.34 7.19
N VAL A 109 11.54 -13.85 6.35
CA VAL A 109 10.11 -13.73 6.62
C VAL A 109 9.33 -14.27 5.42
N PRO A 110 8.12 -14.84 5.62
CA PRO A 110 7.29 -15.27 4.51
C PRO A 110 6.93 -14.10 3.59
N ALA A 111 6.94 -14.33 2.28
CA ALA A 111 6.54 -13.37 1.27
C ALA A 111 5.11 -13.63 0.76
N VAL A 112 4.39 -12.56 0.46
CA VAL A 112 3.09 -12.56 -0.19
C VAL A 112 3.21 -11.82 -1.51
N ILE A 113 2.94 -12.54 -2.60
CA ILE A 113 2.89 -11.97 -3.93
C ILE A 113 1.46 -11.50 -4.18
N LEU A 114 1.31 -10.20 -4.42
CA LEU A 114 0.04 -9.59 -4.73
C LEU A 114 -0.32 -9.82 -6.20
N PRO A 115 -1.62 -9.98 -6.54
CA PRO A 115 -2.04 -9.97 -7.91
C PRO A 115 -1.91 -8.56 -8.50
N ARG A 116 -1.97 -8.48 -9.84
CA ARG A 116 -2.05 -7.19 -10.51
C ARG A 116 -3.36 -6.48 -10.11
N MET A 117 -3.24 -5.20 -9.83
CA MET A 117 -4.35 -4.42 -9.27
C MET A 117 -4.46 -3.04 -9.89
N PHE A 118 -5.62 -2.42 -9.73
CA PHE A 118 -5.89 -1.05 -10.13
C PHE A 118 -6.54 -0.28 -8.98
N GLY A 119 -6.34 1.03 -8.96
CA GLY A 119 -6.89 1.87 -7.91
C GLY A 119 -6.79 3.36 -8.22
N PRO A 120 -7.06 4.21 -7.22
CA PRO A 120 -7.10 5.66 -7.41
C PRO A 120 -5.76 6.29 -7.86
N TRP A 121 -4.67 5.57 -7.63
CA TRP A 121 -3.28 6.01 -7.70
C TRP A 121 -2.58 5.60 -9.01
N THR A 122 -3.29 4.99 -9.95
CA THR A 122 -2.74 4.64 -11.26
C THR A 122 -2.43 5.93 -12.03
N LEU A 123 -1.26 6.53 -11.77
CA LEU A 123 -0.86 7.86 -12.26
C LEU A 123 -0.70 7.91 -13.79
N ASN A 124 -0.65 6.74 -14.43
CA ASN A 124 -0.70 6.55 -15.87
C ASN A 124 -2.01 5.84 -16.27
N GLU A 125 -2.92 6.59 -16.88
CA GLU A 125 -4.18 6.10 -17.47
C GLU A 125 -3.94 5.06 -18.60
N ASP A 126 -2.70 4.90 -19.06
CA ASP A 126 -2.31 3.93 -20.08
C ASP A 126 -2.14 2.49 -19.55
N GLN A 127 -2.02 2.30 -18.23
CA GLN A 127 -2.03 0.94 -17.64
C GLN A 127 -3.44 0.40 -17.39
N THR A 128 -4.46 1.24 -17.52
CA THR A 128 -5.88 0.85 -17.37
C THR A 128 -6.44 0.09 -18.57
N LYS A 129 -5.62 -0.23 -19.59
CA LYS A 129 -6.07 -1.00 -20.76
C LYS A 129 -5.19 -2.22 -20.98
N ARG A 130 -5.81 -3.39 -20.81
CA ARG A 130 -5.36 -4.77 -21.14
C ARG A 130 -4.64 -5.54 -20.02
N ALA A 131 -5.43 -6.04 -19.08
CA ALA A 131 -5.34 -7.43 -18.67
C ALA A 131 -6.72 -7.84 -18.15
N ASP A 132 -7.27 -8.95 -18.62
CA ASP A 132 -8.58 -9.49 -18.21
C ASP A 132 -8.58 -10.01 -16.74
N SER A 133 -7.68 -9.50 -15.88
CA SER A 133 -7.42 -10.02 -14.53
C SER A 133 -6.79 -8.99 -13.57
N LEU A 134 -7.20 -7.72 -13.65
CA LEU A 134 -6.84 -6.73 -12.62
C LEU A 134 -7.88 -6.75 -11.49
N PHE A 135 -7.43 -6.78 -10.24
CA PHE A 135 -8.30 -6.68 -9.07
C PHE A 135 -8.36 -5.24 -8.55
N PHE A 136 -9.49 -4.84 -7.97
CA PHE A 136 -9.56 -3.55 -7.30
C PHE A 136 -8.69 -3.58 -6.04
N VAL A 137 -7.90 -2.53 -5.83
CA VAL A 137 -6.89 -2.46 -4.75
C VAL A 137 -7.47 -2.70 -3.35
N GLU A 138 -8.71 -2.30 -3.08
CA GLU A 138 -9.36 -2.57 -1.78
C GLU A 138 -9.69 -4.05 -1.58
N ASP A 139 -10.10 -4.77 -2.63
CA ASP A 139 -10.33 -6.22 -2.55
C ASP A 139 -9.03 -6.96 -2.22
N VAL A 140 -7.91 -6.53 -2.82
CA VAL A 140 -6.58 -7.08 -2.54
C VAL A 140 -6.16 -6.80 -1.08
N ALA A 141 -6.38 -5.57 -0.59
CA ALA A 141 -6.03 -5.22 0.79
C ALA A 141 -6.86 -6.01 1.82
N LYS A 142 -8.15 -6.20 1.54
CA LYS A 142 -9.06 -7.00 2.34
C LYS A 142 -8.61 -8.46 2.43
N GLU A 143 -8.37 -9.08 1.28
CA GLU A 143 -7.93 -10.48 1.22
C GLU A 143 -6.55 -10.67 1.87
N LEU A 144 -5.63 -9.71 1.69
CA LEU A 144 -4.33 -9.75 2.37
C LEU A 144 -4.51 -9.73 3.90
N LEU A 145 -5.34 -8.84 4.43
CA LEU A 145 -5.52 -8.71 5.88
C LEU A 145 -6.24 -9.93 6.47
N GLN A 146 -7.25 -10.46 5.76
CA GLN A 146 -7.93 -11.70 6.15
C GLN A 146 -6.98 -12.88 6.13
N TRP A 147 -6.21 -13.02 5.04
CA TRP A 147 -5.17 -14.02 4.94
C TRP A 147 -4.17 -13.88 6.08
N ALA A 148 -3.61 -12.70 6.33
CA ALA A 148 -2.62 -12.47 7.39
C ALA A 148 -3.17 -12.80 8.79
N SER A 149 -4.47 -12.58 8.99
CA SER A 149 -5.16 -12.82 10.25
C SER A 149 -5.40 -14.31 10.56
N ASP A 150 -5.49 -15.17 9.55
CA ASP A 150 -5.83 -16.58 9.74
C ASP A 150 -4.62 -17.38 10.30
N THR A 151 -4.66 -17.76 11.58
CA THR A 151 -3.53 -18.35 12.33
C THR A 151 -3.18 -19.80 11.96
N GLY A 152 -3.52 -20.26 10.75
CA GLY A 152 -3.16 -21.59 10.27
C GLY A 152 -1.64 -21.79 10.20
N GLN A 153 -1.18 -23.02 10.46
CA GLN A 153 0.23 -23.41 10.30
C GLN A 153 0.64 -23.28 8.83
N ARG A 154 1.34 -22.18 8.50
CA ARG A 154 1.87 -21.94 7.15
C ARG A 154 3.26 -22.54 7.03
N GLN A 155 3.44 -23.38 6.02
CA GLN A 155 4.74 -23.99 5.70
C GLN A 155 5.45 -23.27 4.55
N ASP A 156 4.72 -22.52 3.72
CA ASP A 156 5.28 -21.88 2.53
C ASP A 156 5.96 -20.56 2.87
N MET A 157 7.21 -20.42 2.43
CA MET A 157 7.98 -19.17 2.52
C MET A 157 7.51 -18.12 1.51
N THR A 158 6.75 -18.51 0.49
CA THR A 158 6.22 -17.61 -0.53
C THR A 158 4.80 -18.02 -0.87
N TYR A 159 3.87 -17.07 -0.81
CA TYR A 159 2.45 -17.29 -1.01
C TYR A 159 1.92 -16.35 -2.10
N GLU A 160 1.18 -16.89 -3.07
CA GLU A 160 0.44 -16.09 -4.05
C GLU A 160 -0.96 -15.79 -3.51
N LEU A 161 -1.26 -14.50 -3.31
CA LEU A 161 -2.54 -14.07 -2.78
C LEU A 161 -3.66 -14.38 -3.78
N LYS A 162 -4.62 -15.19 -3.34
CA LYS A 162 -5.85 -15.45 -4.08
C LYS A 162 -6.87 -14.40 -3.70
N VAL A 163 -7.38 -13.67 -4.69
CA VAL A 163 -8.35 -12.60 -4.47
C VAL A 163 -9.65 -12.96 -5.17
N GLU A 164 -10.75 -12.84 -4.45
CA GLU A 164 -12.10 -12.87 -5.02
C GLU A 164 -12.56 -11.43 -5.26
N SER A 165 -12.93 -11.09 -6.49
CA SER A 165 -13.44 -9.74 -6.79
C SER A 165 -14.79 -9.55 -6.12
N GLN A 166 -14.86 -8.57 -5.22
CA GLN A 166 -16.08 -8.21 -4.49
C GLN A 166 -16.59 -6.83 -4.91
N THR A 167 -15.68 -5.96 -5.37
CA THR A 167 -16.00 -4.63 -5.88
C THR A 167 -16.33 -4.70 -7.36
N ASP A 168 -17.53 -4.25 -7.73
CA ASP A 168 -17.90 -4.11 -9.14
C ASP A 168 -17.31 -2.85 -9.79
N ASP A 169 -17.28 -2.81 -11.13
CA ASP A 169 -16.68 -1.71 -11.89
C ASP A 169 -17.24 -0.33 -11.49
N LYS A 170 -18.55 -0.25 -11.24
CA LYS A 170 -19.22 1.01 -10.90
C LYS A 170 -18.84 1.46 -9.49
N GLN A 171 -18.80 0.53 -8.55
CA GLN A 171 -18.34 0.79 -7.19
C GLN A 171 -16.89 1.27 -7.19
N ALA A 172 -16.01 0.60 -7.95
CA ALA A 172 -14.62 1.00 -8.09
C ALA A 172 -14.49 2.43 -8.67
N GLU A 173 -15.27 2.76 -9.70
CA GLU A 173 -15.32 4.11 -10.27
C GLU A 173 -15.76 5.17 -9.26
N ASP A 174 -16.82 4.91 -8.49
CA ASP A 174 -17.34 5.83 -7.48
C ASP A 174 -16.30 6.07 -6.36
N MET A 175 -15.62 5.00 -5.91
CA MET A 175 -14.58 5.08 -4.88
C MET A 175 -13.34 5.84 -5.37
N ILE A 176 -12.92 5.59 -6.61
CA ILE A 176 -11.83 6.35 -7.24
C ILE A 176 -12.21 7.83 -7.39
N ALA A 177 -13.45 8.12 -7.76
CA ALA A 177 -13.93 9.50 -7.91
C ALA A 177 -13.94 10.24 -6.57
N GLU A 178 -14.41 9.61 -5.50
CA GLU A 178 -14.41 10.18 -4.16
C GLU A 178 -12.99 10.41 -3.64
N TRP A 179 -12.10 9.44 -3.84
CA TRP A 179 -10.69 9.59 -3.47
C TRP A 179 -10.03 10.77 -4.22
N LYS A 180 -10.30 10.93 -5.52
CA LYS A 180 -9.80 12.08 -6.31
C LYS A 180 -10.35 13.42 -5.81
N ARG A 181 -11.59 13.46 -5.31
CA ARG A 181 -12.17 14.67 -4.70
C ARG A 181 -11.47 15.04 -3.40
N GLN A 182 -11.18 14.05 -2.55
CA GLN A 182 -10.50 14.26 -1.26
C GLN A 182 -9.07 14.78 -1.42
N ASN A 183 -8.36 14.37 -2.48
CA ASN A 183 -6.98 14.79 -2.76
C ASN A 183 -6.90 15.86 -3.87
N SER A 184 -7.95 16.69 -3.99
CA SER A 184 -8.12 17.60 -5.12
C SER A 184 -7.00 18.63 -5.30
N THR A 185 -6.19 18.92 -4.28
CA THR A 185 -5.07 19.88 -4.36
C THR A 185 -3.97 19.34 -5.27
N PHE A 186 -3.53 18.10 -5.06
CA PHE A 186 -2.59 17.41 -5.93
C PHE A 186 -3.11 17.28 -7.37
N PHE A 187 -4.35 16.79 -7.53
CA PHE A 187 -4.93 16.56 -8.86
C PHE A 187 -5.20 17.85 -9.65
N SER A 188 -5.58 18.93 -8.96
CA SER A 188 -5.71 20.26 -9.55
C SER A 188 -4.36 20.77 -10.07
N THR A 189 -3.30 20.62 -9.26
CA THR A 189 -1.94 21.05 -9.62
C THR A 189 -1.39 20.27 -10.81
N LYS A 190 -1.65 18.97 -10.90
CA LYS A 190 -1.27 18.13 -12.05
C LYS A 190 -2.01 18.55 -13.32
N LYS A 191 -3.34 18.78 -13.25
CA LYS A 191 -4.12 19.30 -14.40
C LYS A 191 -3.61 20.66 -14.86
N ALA A 192 -3.29 21.56 -13.93
CA ALA A 192 -2.72 22.86 -14.26
C ALA A 192 -1.35 22.74 -14.94
N ARG A 193 -0.44 21.91 -14.43
CA ARG A 193 0.87 21.64 -15.07
C ARG A 193 0.73 21.06 -16.48
N MET A 194 -0.22 20.15 -16.69
CA MET A 194 -0.46 19.52 -17.99
C MET A 194 -1.00 20.55 -19.01
N ILE A 195 -1.91 21.42 -18.59
CA ILE A 195 -2.40 22.54 -19.41
C ILE A 195 -1.26 23.51 -19.74
N PHE A 196 -0.40 23.85 -18.78
CA PHE A 196 0.78 24.68 -19.02
C PHE A 196 1.74 24.07 -20.04
N HIS A 197 1.96 22.75 -19.99
CA HIS A 197 2.83 22.07 -20.97
C HIS A 197 2.23 22.05 -22.38
N LEU A 198 0.92 21.84 -22.52
CA LEU A 198 0.19 21.87 -23.79
C LEU A 198 0.16 23.27 -24.43
N ILE A 199 0.10 24.33 -23.61
CA ILE A 199 0.12 25.72 -24.09
C ILE A 199 1.53 26.14 -24.52
N PHE A 200 2.59 25.69 -23.83
CA PHE A 200 3.97 26.10 -24.15
C PHE A 200 4.65 25.29 -25.25
N PHE A 201 4.18 24.09 -25.59
CA PHE A 201 4.69 23.29 -26.71
C PHE A 201 3.90 23.44 -28.02
N SER A 202 2.93 24.37 -28.07
CA SER A 202 2.15 24.70 -29.28
C SER A 202 2.60 26.00 -29.97
N VAL A 203 3.84 26.46 -29.74
CA VAL A 203 4.46 27.63 -30.41
C VAL A 203 5.74 27.22 -31.11
#